data_AF-B4VKD3-F1
#
_entry.id   AF-B4VKD3-F1
#
_cell.length_a   1.000
_cell.length_b   1.000
_cell.length_c   1.000
_cell.angle_alpha   90.00
_cell.angle_beta   90.00
_cell.angle_gamma   90.00
#
_symmetry.space_group_name_H-M   'P 1'
#
loop_
_entity.id
_entity.type
_entity.pdbx_description
1 polymer ?
#
loop_
_entity_poly.entity_id
_entity_poly.type
_entity_poly.pdbx_seq_one_letter_code
_entity_poly.pdbx_strand_id
1 'polypeptide(L)'
;MKASNLISLIAMVIWGCQTSASVNSSPIPLTSQLNPKETPMTNPMRPTNSVSFIPGPPIQPSSQLLNWLNNETQTASGSRKLLRLPVVIHFQDSYRLALGDSFIGTSDKDLDQDTIFLSLSDAAMSISLLSTLRDICPKTVNSCAVWLEGYWGSLIDFDLPELSALREDQGENTKSPFSVLKVHELIQEQPGQNEKIRVFIESPSP
;
A
#
# COMPACT_ATOMS: atom_id res chain seq x y z
N MET A 1 -22.29 6.83 -62.89
CA MET A 1 -22.91 5.61 -63.43
C MET A 1 -23.02 4.56 -62.33
N LYS A 2 -24.25 4.05 -62.08
CA LYS A 2 -24.66 2.88 -61.26
C LYS A 2 -24.22 2.89 -59.78
N ALA A 3 -25.01 3.20 -58.75
CA ALA A 3 -26.36 2.76 -58.34
C ALA A 3 -26.49 1.22 -58.19
N SER A 4 -26.63 0.75 -56.95
CA SER A 4 -27.52 -0.37 -56.56
C SER A 4 -27.79 -0.37 -55.05
N ASN A 5 -29.08 -0.30 -54.74
CA ASN A 5 -29.74 -0.45 -53.45
C ASN A 5 -29.82 -1.93 -53.01
N LEU A 6 -30.06 -2.19 -51.72
CA LEU A 6 -31.15 -3.06 -51.19
C LEU A 6 -31.10 -3.05 -49.64
N ILE A 7 -32.05 -2.39 -48.93
CA ILE A 7 -33.37 -2.85 -48.45
C ILE A 7 -33.33 -3.64 -47.13
N SER A 8 -33.62 -2.89 -46.06
CA SER A 8 -34.49 -3.14 -44.88
C SER A 8 -35.05 -4.54 -44.59
N LEU A 9 -35.02 -4.94 -43.32
CA LEU A 9 -36.13 -5.67 -42.69
C LEU A 9 -36.20 -5.40 -41.17
N ILE A 10 -37.21 -4.62 -40.81
CA ILE A 10 -37.73 -4.40 -39.46
C ILE A 10 -38.65 -5.58 -39.13
N ALA A 11 -38.51 -6.16 -37.94
CA ALA A 11 -39.49 -7.07 -37.37
C ALA A 11 -39.96 -6.54 -36.00
N MET A 12 -41.04 -5.74 -36.04
CA MET A 12 -41.95 -5.56 -34.91
C MET A 12 -42.99 -6.69 -34.97
N VAL A 13 -43.17 -7.42 -33.88
CA VAL A 13 -44.44 -8.12 -33.60
C VAL A 13 -44.88 -7.78 -32.18
N ILE A 14 -46.12 -7.29 -32.13
CA ILE A 14 -46.87 -6.73 -31.03
C ILE A 14 -47.86 -7.78 -30.50
N TRP A 15 -48.20 -7.68 -29.21
CA TRP A 15 -49.36 -8.27 -28.50
C TRP A 15 -49.40 -9.81 -28.40
N GLY A 16 -49.77 -10.41 -27.27
CA GLY A 16 -50.33 -9.93 -26.01
C GLY A 16 -51.06 -11.11 -25.35
N CYS A 17 -51.05 -11.21 -24.03
CA CYS A 17 -52.09 -11.89 -23.27
C CYS A 17 -52.00 -11.43 -21.80
N GLN A 18 -53.00 -10.65 -21.40
CA GLN A 18 -53.30 -10.39 -20.00
C GLN A 18 -53.94 -11.65 -19.40
N THR A 19 -53.47 -12.07 -18.24
CA THR A 19 -54.29 -12.86 -17.31
C THR A 19 -54.20 -12.21 -15.94
N SER A 20 -55.28 -11.56 -15.57
CA SER A 20 -55.53 -11.00 -14.25
C SER A 20 -55.55 -12.12 -13.21
N ALA A 21 -54.56 -12.15 -12.32
CA ALA A 21 -54.70 -12.81 -11.03
C ALA A 21 -55.07 -11.73 -10.01
N SER A 22 -56.37 -11.67 -9.68
CA SER A 22 -56.86 -10.95 -8.50
C SER A 22 -56.37 -11.69 -7.27
N VAL A 23 -55.34 -11.17 -6.61
CA VAL A 23 -54.98 -11.57 -5.25
C VAL A 23 -55.29 -10.39 -4.35
N ASN A 24 -56.39 -10.54 -3.64
CA ASN A 24 -56.82 -9.68 -2.54
C ASN A 24 -55.78 -9.79 -1.43
N SER A 25 -54.86 -8.84 -1.35
CA SER A 25 -53.95 -8.70 -0.20
C SER A 25 -54.28 -7.38 0.50
N SER A 26 -55.06 -7.50 1.56
CA SER A 26 -55.32 -6.45 2.55
C SER A 26 -54.00 -5.82 3.00
N PRO A 27 -53.93 -4.48 3.20
CA PRO A 27 -52.76 -3.87 3.80
C PRO A 27 -52.66 -4.31 5.26
N ILE A 28 -51.64 -5.09 5.58
CA ILE A 28 -51.24 -5.33 6.97
C ILE A 28 -50.74 -3.98 7.49
N PRO A 29 -51.33 -3.40 8.54
CA PRO A 29 -50.75 -2.23 9.16
C PRO A 29 -49.45 -2.68 9.82
N LEU A 30 -48.31 -2.19 9.33
CA LEU A 30 -47.05 -2.25 10.09
C LEU A 30 -47.25 -1.36 11.33
N THR A 31 -47.75 -1.97 12.41
CA THR A 31 -47.65 -1.40 13.73
C THR A 31 -46.17 -1.31 14.09
N SER A 32 -45.71 -0.07 14.12
CA SER A 32 -44.51 0.41 14.78
C SER A 32 -44.35 -0.21 16.18
N GLN A 33 -43.64 -1.34 16.26
CA GLN A 33 -42.99 -1.82 17.48
C GLN A 33 -41.58 -1.24 17.48
N LEU A 34 -41.51 0.06 17.79
CA LEU A 34 -40.28 0.71 18.21
C LEU A 34 -39.88 0.13 19.57
N ASN A 35 -38.62 -0.31 19.64
CA ASN A 35 -37.78 -0.50 20.83
C ASN A 35 -37.72 -1.92 21.42
N PRO A 36 -36.56 -2.57 21.22
CA PRO A 36 -35.69 -2.88 22.35
C PRO A 36 -34.58 -1.84 22.36
N LYS A 37 -34.44 -1.20 23.53
CA LYS A 37 -33.39 -0.24 23.89
C LYS A 37 -32.02 -0.74 23.40
N GLU A 38 -31.63 -0.32 22.21
CA GLU A 38 -30.24 -0.43 21.76
C GLU A 38 -29.45 0.52 22.63
N THR A 39 -28.74 -0.03 23.62
CA THR A 39 -27.65 0.69 24.24
C THR A 39 -26.68 1.08 23.13
N PRO A 40 -26.34 2.36 22.97
CA PRO A 40 -25.34 2.77 21.99
C PRO A 40 -24.09 1.92 22.24
N MET A 41 -23.63 1.20 21.21
CA MET A 41 -22.34 0.52 21.29
C MET A 41 -21.32 1.54 21.76
N THR A 42 -20.86 1.35 22.98
CA THR A 42 -20.12 2.35 23.73
C THR A 42 -18.72 2.37 23.15
N ASN A 43 -18.48 3.35 22.27
CA ASN A 43 -17.23 3.60 21.54
C ASN A 43 -16.66 2.38 20.77
N PRO A 44 -16.39 2.49 19.45
CA PRO A 44 -15.40 1.58 18.88
C PRO A 44 -14.12 1.73 19.71
N MET A 45 -13.72 0.65 20.38
CA MET A 45 -12.44 0.56 21.09
C MET A 45 -11.39 1.05 20.10
N ARG A 46 -10.74 2.19 20.39
CA ARG A 46 -9.67 2.75 19.56
C ARG A 46 -8.41 1.98 19.92
N PRO A 47 -7.92 0.97 19.17
CA PRO A 47 -6.82 0.16 19.64
C PRO A 47 -5.65 0.39 18.71
N THR A 48 -4.84 1.38 19.02
CA THR A 48 -3.39 1.26 18.82
C THR A 48 -2.76 2.27 19.75
N ASN A 49 -1.98 1.80 20.73
CA ASN A 49 -1.05 2.67 21.44
C ASN A 49 -0.21 3.39 20.39
N SER A 50 -0.05 4.71 20.51
CA SER A 50 0.81 5.46 19.61
C SER A 50 2.24 4.94 19.76
N VAL A 51 2.72 4.21 18.77
CA VAL A 51 4.12 3.79 18.69
C VAL A 51 4.97 5.05 18.56
N SER A 52 5.92 5.22 19.47
CA SER A 52 6.87 6.34 19.39
C SER A 52 8.07 5.94 18.54
N PHE A 53 8.63 6.89 17.81
CA PHE A 53 9.79 6.68 16.94
C PHE A 53 10.95 7.55 17.40
N ILE A 54 12.15 6.99 17.42
CA ILE A 54 13.41 7.70 17.64
C ILE A 54 14.23 7.77 16.35
N PRO A 55 15.06 8.82 16.16
CA PRO A 55 15.96 8.92 15.03
C PRO A 55 16.97 7.77 14.99
N GLY A 56 17.12 7.16 13.81
CA GLY A 56 18.13 6.16 13.50
C GLY A 56 19.33 6.73 12.74
N PRO A 57 20.10 5.86 12.05
CA PRO A 57 21.21 6.30 11.21
C PRO A 57 20.76 7.17 10.02
N PRO A 58 21.67 7.97 9.44
CA PRO A 58 21.40 8.65 8.18
C PRO A 58 21.19 7.63 7.05
N ILE A 59 20.49 8.03 5.98
CA ILE A 59 20.22 7.15 4.84
C ILE A 59 21.45 6.84 3.98
N GLN A 60 22.53 7.63 4.15
CA GLN A 60 23.80 7.47 3.47
C GLN A 60 24.96 7.45 4.48
N PRO A 61 26.02 6.66 4.22
CA PRO A 61 26.22 5.76 3.08
C PRO A 61 25.35 4.49 3.14
N SER A 62 25.00 3.90 1.98
CA SER A 62 24.05 2.78 1.93
C SER A 62 24.56 1.56 2.68
N SER A 63 25.85 1.28 2.58
CA SER A 63 26.50 0.13 3.22
C SER A 63 26.35 0.16 4.75
N GLN A 64 26.50 1.34 5.35
CA GLN A 64 26.31 1.52 6.79
C GLN A 64 24.83 1.33 7.18
N LEU A 65 23.91 1.90 6.39
CA LEU A 65 22.49 1.75 6.64
C LEU A 65 22.05 0.29 6.50
N LEU A 66 22.47 -0.40 5.43
CA LEU A 66 22.11 -1.79 5.16
C LEU A 66 22.61 -2.70 6.28
N ASN A 67 23.85 -2.50 6.73
CA ASN A 67 24.39 -3.25 7.86
C ASN A 67 23.57 -3.00 9.14
N TRP A 68 23.16 -1.76 9.40
CA TRP A 68 22.30 -1.45 10.54
C TRP A 68 20.92 -2.09 10.42
N LEU A 69 20.28 -2.02 9.24
CA LEU A 69 18.98 -2.62 8.97
C LEU A 69 18.99 -4.15 9.18
N ASN A 70 20.08 -4.81 8.81
CA ASN A 70 20.18 -6.27 8.97
C ASN A 70 20.40 -6.72 10.42
N ASN A 71 20.91 -5.85 11.30
CA ASN A 71 21.31 -6.23 12.66
C ASN A 71 20.43 -5.64 13.76
N GLU A 72 19.88 -4.44 13.57
CA GLU A 72 19.29 -3.65 14.67
C GLU A 72 17.76 -3.61 14.64
N THR A 73 17.12 -4.20 13.63
CA THR A 73 15.67 -4.16 13.42
C THR A 73 14.92 -5.30 14.10
N GLN A 74 15.61 -6.08 14.92
CA GLN A 74 15.03 -7.11 15.76
C GLN A 74 15.22 -6.76 17.25
N THR A 75 14.28 -7.17 18.09
CA THR A 75 14.41 -7.11 19.54
C THR A 75 15.24 -8.28 20.05
N ALA A 76 15.67 -8.23 21.31
CA ALA A 76 16.35 -9.36 21.96
C ALA A 76 15.48 -10.63 22.00
N SER A 77 14.15 -10.51 21.88
CA SER A 77 13.22 -11.65 21.79
C SER A 77 13.02 -12.18 20.36
N GLY A 78 13.69 -11.60 19.36
CA GLY A 78 13.51 -11.94 17.94
C GLY A 78 12.29 -11.29 17.27
N SER A 79 11.57 -10.41 17.96
CA SER A 79 10.46 -9.66 17.37
C SER A 79 10.99 -8.56 16.45
N ARG A 80 10.28 -8.26 15.36
CA ARG A 80 10.68 -7.20 14.44
C ARG A 80 10.26 -5.84 14.98
N LYS A 81 11.15 -4.86 14.93
CA LYS A 81 10.88 -3.47 15.29
C LYS A 81 10.22 -2.75 14.11
N LEU A 82 9.28 -1.87 14.43
CA LEU A 82 8.70 -0.96 13.44
C LEU A 82 9.73 0.06 12.96
N LEU A 83 9.76 0.29 11.65
CA LEU A 83 10.63 1.26 11.00
C LEU A 83 9.80 2.29 10.25
N ARG A 84 10.34 3.51 10.13
CA ARG A 84 9.88 4.51 9.17
C ARG A 84 11.03 4.91 8.26
N LEU A 85 10.90 4.58 6.99
CA LEU A 85 11.91 4.79 5.96
C LEU A 85 11.45 5.87 4.97
N PRO A 86 12.34 6.77 4.54
CA PRO A 86 12.06 7.63 3.41
C PRO A 86 12.28 6.81 2.13
N VAL A 87 11.26 6.70 1.29
CA VAL A 87 11.30 5.85 0.10
C VAL A 87 10.82 6.64 -1.10
N VAL A 88 11.63 6.61 -2.16
CA VAL A 88 11.22 7.04 -3.49
C VAL A 88 10.54 5.87 -4.17
N ILE A 89 9.34 6.11 -4.68
CA ILE A 89 8.55 5.13 -5.42
C ILE A 89 8.43 5.59 -6.86
N HIS A 90 8.78 4.73 -7.81
CA HIS A 90 8.46 4.90 -9.21
C HIS A 90 7.21 4.12 -9.58
N PHE A 91 6.40 4.69 -10.46
CA PHE A 91 5.37 3.96 -11.18
C PHE A 91 5.97 3.45 -12.49
N GLN A 92 5.52 2.28 -12.93
CA GLN A 92 6.06 1.66 -14.15
C GLN A 92 5.76 2.48 -15.42
N ASP A 93 4.65 3.22 -15.41
CA ASP A 93 4.18 4.02 -16.54
C ASP A 93 3.39 5.25 -16.06
N SER A 94 3.01 6.12 -17.01
CA SER A 94 2.22 7.32 -16.75
C SER A 94 0.75 7.06 -16.36
N TYR A 95 0.24 5.85 -16.60
CA TYR A 95 -1.09 5.44 -16.17
C TYR A 95 -1.09 4.93 -14.72
N ARG A 96 0.09 4.65 -14.15
CA ARG A 96 0.30 4.29 -12.75
C ARG A 96 -0.48 3.04 -12.37
N LEU A 97 -0.49 2.04 -13.25
CA LEU A 97 -1.19 0.76 -13.06
C LEU A 97 -0.35 -0.28 -12.31
N ALA A 98 0.95 -0.04 -12.18
CA ALA A 98 1.89 -0.88 -11.44
C ALA A 98 2.99 -0.03 -10.79
N LEU A 99 3.57 -0.57 -9.71
CA LEU A 99 4.76 -0.01 -9.09
C LEU A 99 6.00 -0.49 -9.87
N GLY A 100 6.91 0.44 -10.12
CA GLY A 100 8.23 0.17 -10.70
C GLY A 100 9.27 -0.02 -9.60
N ASP A 101 10.44 0.58 -9.80
CA ASP A 101 11.50 0.55 -8.80
C ASP A 101 11.17 1.40 -7.57
N SER A 102 11.75 1.00 -6.45
CA SER A 102 11.66 1.76 -5.20
C SER A 102 12.98 1.67 -4.48
N PHE A 103 13.38 2.73 -3.81
CA PHE A 103 14.66 2.80 -3.12
C PHE A 103 14.59 3.75 -1.93
N ILE A 104 15.46 3.53 -0.94
CA ILE A 104 15.59 4.44 0.21
C ILE A 104 16.19 5.75 -0.28
N GLY A 105 15.45 6.84 -0.13
CA GLY A 105 15.82 8.14 -0.68
C GLY A 105 14.72 9.17 -0.47
N THR A 106 14.99 10.40 -0.90
CA THR A 106 14.09 11.55 -0.75
C THR A 106 13.76 12.26 -2.05
N SER A 107 14.52 11.98 -3.10
CA SER A 107 14.23 12.43 -4.45
C SER A 107 14.88 11.50 -5.47
N ASP A 108 14.49 11.62 -6.74
CA ASP A 108 15.14 10.88 -7.83
C ASP A 108 16.64 11.19 -7.97
N LYS A 109 17.11 12.33 -7.45
CA LYS A 109 18.54 12.69 -7.46
C LYS A 109 19.39 11.77 -6.60
N ASP A 110 18.76 11.08 -5.65
CA ASP A 110 19.44 10.13 -4.79
C ASP A 110 19.71 8.82 -5.53
N LEU A 111 18.99 8.51 -6.63
CA LEU A 111 19.17 7.27 -7.40
C LEU A 111 20.61 7.08 -7.91
N ASP A 112 21.26 8.17 -8.30
CA ASP A 112 22.65 8.18 -8.75
C ASP A 112 23.67 8.14 -7.59
N GLN A 113 23.19 8.12 -6.34
CA GLN A 113 23.97 8.16 -5.11
C GLN A 113 23.73 6.92 -4.28
N ASP A 114 24.53 5.86 -4.47
CA ASP A 114 24.64 4.69 -3.59
C ASP A 114 23.36 4.40 -2.78
N THR A 115 22.36 3.76 -3.41
CA THR A 115 21.02 3.56 -2.83
C THR A 115 20.70 2.10 -2.54
N ILE A 116 19.84 1.88 -1.54
CA ILE A 116 19.26 0.56 -1.28
C ILE A 116 17.93 0.44 -2.02
N PHE A 117 17.88 -0.42 -3.04
CA PHE A 117 16.63 -0.78 -3.71
C PHE A 117 15.78 -1.69 -2.85
N LEU A 118 14.47 -1.46 -2.86
CA LEU A 118 13.49 -2.18 -2.06
C LEU A 118 12.56 -3.03 -2.94
N SER A 119 12.21 -4.19 -2.41
CA SER A 119 11.08 -5.00 -2.84
C SER A 119 9.97 -4.82 -1.80
N LEU A 120 8.95 -4.03 -2.16
CA LEU A 120 7.87 -3.68 -1.24
C LEU A 120 6.77 -4.74 -1.25
N SER A 121 6.35 -5.17 -0.07
CA SER A 121 5.18 -6.05 0.12
C SER A 121 4.10 -5.31 0.89
N ASP A 122 2.87 -5.31 0.38
CA ASP A 122 1.70 -4.71 1.02
C ASP A 122 0.82 -5.74 1.76
N ALA A 123 1.35 -6.95 1.98
CA ALA A 123 0.62 -8.07 2.59
C ALA A 123 0.09 -7.79 4.02
N ALA A 124 0.66 -6.82 4.73
CA ALA A 124 0.18 -6.39 6.04
C ALA A 124 -0.64 -5.08 6.01
N MET A 125 -0.88 -4.51 4.82
CA MET A 125 -1.75 -3.36 4.66
C MET A 125 -3.20 -3.79 4.48
N SER A 126 -4.14 -2.98 4.99
CA SER A 126 -5.58 -3.20 4.74
C SER A 126 -6.04 -2.72 3.36
N ILE A 127 -5.27 -1.83 2.73
CA ILE A 127 -5.51 -1.26 1.39
C ILE A 127 -4.24 -1.47 0.59
N SER A 128 -4.37 -1.80 -0.70
CA SER A 128 -3.21 -2.00 -1.57
C SER A 128 -2.31 -0.76 -1.59
N LEU A 129 -0.99 -0.99 -1.50
CA LEU A 129 0.02 0.05 -1.53
C LEU A 129 -0.09 0.90 -2.81
N LEU A 130 -0.33 0.27 -3.96
CA LEU A 130 -0.51 0.97 -5.23
C LEU A 130 -1.68 1.96 -5.15
N SER A 131 -2.81 1.57 -4.57
CA SER A 131 -3.98 2.44 -4.44
C SER A 131 -3.66 3.64 -3.54
N THR A 132 -3.05 3.39 -2.37
CA THR A 132 -2.70 4.45 -1.43
C THR A 132 -1.70 5.44 -2.04
N LEU A 133 -0.69 4.96 -2.77
CA LEU A 133 0.28 5.83 -3.44
C LEU A 133 -0.34 6.61 -4.61
N ARG A 134 -1.33 6.04 -5.31
CA ARG A 134 -2.09 6.75 -6.35
C ARG A 134 -2.85 7.95 -5.81
N ASP A 135 -3.36 7.83 -4.59
CA ASP A 135 -4.12 8.88 -3.94
C ASP A 135 -3.22 9.99 -3.36
N ILE A 136 -2.05 9.63 -2.81
CA ILE A 136 -1.15 10.59 -2.15
C ILE A 136 -0.21 11.29 -3.15
N CYS A 137 0.32 10.57 -4.14
CA CYS A 137 1.33 11.13 -5.04
C CYS A 137 0.71 11.96 -6.17
N PRO A 138 1.31 13.12 -6.54
CA PRO A 138 0.73 14.02 -7.54
C PRO A 138 0.44 13.31 -8.87
N LYS A 139 -0.69 13.62 -9.50
CA LYS A 139 -1.17 12.92 -10.70
C LYS A 139 -0.29 13.15 -11.95
N THR A 140 0.55 14.17 -11.92
CA THR A 140 1.38 14.61 -13.05
C THR A 140 2.79 14.04 -13.03
N VAL A 141 3.16 13.25 -12.01
CA VAL A 141 4.50 12.69 -11.85
C VAL A 141 4.45 11.16 -11.79
N ASN A 142 5.51 10.53 -12.29
CA ASN A 142 5.69 9.08 -12.27
C ASN A 142 6.58 8.61 -11.10
N SER A 143 7.03 9.53 -10.27
CA SER A 143 7.82 9.26 -9.07
C SER A 143 7.34 10.14 -7.91
N CYS A 144 7.45 9.64 -6.69
CA CYS A 144 7.21 10.42 -5.48
C CYS A 144 8.00 9.85 -4.31
N ALA A 145 8.43 10.74 -3.42
CA ALA A 145 9.09 10.37 -2.18
C ALA A 145 8.07 10.42 -1.03
N VAL A 146 7.97 9.33 -0.26
CA VAL A 146 7.02 9.16 0.85
C VAL A 146 7.71 8.54 2.05
N TRP A 147 7.15 8.78 3.24
CA TRP A 147 7.52 8.01 4.43
C TRP A 147 6.72 6.70 4.47
N LEU A 148 7.42 5.57 4.45
CA LEU A 148 6.83 4.24 4.62
C LEU A 148 7.11 3.71 6.02
N GLU A 149 6.06 3.23 6.69
CA GLU A 149 6.16 2.52 7.96
C GLU A 149 5.93 1.03 7.75
N GLY A 150 6.76 0.20 8.37
CA GLY A 150 6.76 -1.25 8.13
C GLY A 150 7.88 -1.99 8.84
N TYR A 151 8.14 -3.21 8.38
CA TYR A 151 9.18 -4.10 8.91
C TYR A 151 10.25 -4.37 7.85
N TRP A 152 11.50 -4.39 8.28
CA TRP A 152 12.60 -4.90 7.47
C TRP A 152 12.47 -6.42 7.31
N GLY A 153 12.66 -6.92 6.08
CA GLY A 153 12.51 -8.33 5.76
C GLY A 153 11.13 -8.73 5.20
N SER A 154 11.03 -9.99 4.80
CA SER A 154 9.77 -10.63 4.36
C SER A 154 8.92 -11.02 5.56
N LEU A 155 7.63 -10.70 5.59
CA LEU A 155 6.69 -11.22 6.60
C LEU A 155 6.55 -12.74 6.60
N ILE A 156 6.83 -13.36 5.45
CA ILE A 156 6.80 -14.80 5.30
C ILE A 156 8.24 -15.29 5.41
N ASP A 157 8.59 -15.84 6.58
CA ASP A 157 9.77 -16.67 6.75
C ASP A 157 9.36 -18.12 6.57
N PHE A 158 9.72 -18.68 5.42
CA PHE A 158 9.79 -20.12 5.27
C PHE A 158 11.22 -20.52 5.66
N ASP A 159 11.40 -21.01 6.89
CA ASP A 159 12.61 -21.72 7.30
C ASP A 159 12.66 -23.10 6.63
N LEU A 160 12.74 -23.10 5.30
CA LEU A 160 12.99 -24.29 4.51
C LEU A 160 14.43 -24.19 3.99
N PRO A 161 15.33 -25.10 4.40
CA PRO A 161 16.73 -25.11 3.96
C PRO A 161 16.90 -25.05 2.43
N GLU A 162 15.96 -25.63 1.68
CA GLU A 162 15.96 -25.64 0.20
C GLU A 162 15.71 -24.26 -0.43
N LEU A 163 14.93 -23.38 0.21
CA LEU A 163 14.64 -22.03 -0.33
C LEU A 163 15.79 -21.04 -0.08
N SER A 164 16.57 -21.29 0.97
CA SER A 164 17.72 -20.43 1.32
C SER A 164 18.85 -20.57 0.30
N ALA A 165 19.08 -21.78 -0.23
CA ALA A 165 20.06 -22.04 -1.29
C ALA A 165 19.66 -21.42 -2.64
N LEU A 166 18.36 -21.21 -2.89
CA LEU A 166 17.87 -20.55 -4.11
C LEU A 166 18.00 -19.02 -4.07
N ARG A 167 18.27 -18.43 -2.90
CA ARG A 167 18.49 -16.98 -2.75
C ARG A 167 19.92 -16.55 -3.08
N GLU A 168 20.90 -17.45 -2.98
CA GLU A 168 22.32 -17.14 -3.23
C GLU A 168 22.69 -17.07 -4.73
N ASP A 169 21.85 -17.61 -5.63
CA ASP A 169 22.14 -17.69 -7.08
C ASP A 169 21.62 -16.50 -7.90
N GLN A 170 20.98 -15.50 -7.27
CA GLN A 170 20.47 -14.32 -7.99
C GLN A 170 21.48 -13.18 -8.02
N GLY A 171 22.38 -13.24 -9.01
CA GLY A 171 23.21 -12.11 -9.42
C GLY A 171 22.40 -10.92 -9.92
N GLU A 172 22.91 -9.72 -9.60
CA GLU A 172 22.65 -8.46 -10.32
C GLU A 172 21.22 -7.88 -10.24
N ASN A 173 20.61 -7.83 -9.05
CA ASN A 173 19.66 -6.78 -8.57
C ASN A 173 18.98 -7.23 -7.28
N THR A 174 19.74 -7.39 -6.20
CA THR A 174 19.22 -7.80 -4.89
C THR A 174 18.44 -6.67 -4.24
N LYS A 175 17.17 -6.53 -4.62
CA LYS A 175 16.20 -5.67 -3.92
C LYS A 175 15.99 -6.20 -2.52
N SER A 176 16.15 -5.34 -1.52
CA SER A 176 15.96 -5.71 -0.12
C SER A 176 14.46 -5.76 0.21
N PRO A 177 13.96 -6.84 0.83
CA PRO A 177 12.55 -6.96 1.15
C PRO A 177 12.14 -6.00 2.27
N PHE A 178 11.05 -5.28 2.07
CA PHE A 178 10.44 -4.43 3.09
C PHE A 178 8.92 -4.62 3.09
N SER A 179 8.38 -4.95 4.25
CA SER A 179 6.95 -5.23 4.41
C SER A 179 6.25 -3.99 4.94
N VAL A 180 5.43 -3.37 4.11
CA VAL A 180 4.76 -2.10 4.38
C VAL A 180 3.52 -2.33 5.23
N LEU A 181 3.35 -1.49 6.24
CA LEU A 181 2.16 -1.41 7.07
C LEU A 181 1.35 -0.15 6.79
N LYS A 182 2.04 0.97 6.53
CA LYS A 182 1.40 2.26 6.36
C LYS A 182 2.22 3.19 5.48
N VAL A 183 1.52 3.92 4.60
CA VAL A 183 2.06 5.06 3.86
C VAL A 183 1.70 6.33 4.63
N HIS A 184 2.67 7.19 4.89
CA HIS A 184 2.48 8.49 5.53
C HIS A 184 2.52 9.60 4.47
N GLU A 185 2.93 10.80 4.85
CA GLU A 185 3.00 11.95 3.96
C GLU A 185 4.12 11.89 2.91
N LEU A 186 3.98 12.76 1.91
CA LEU A 186 5.04 13.09 0.96
C LEU A 186 6.22 13.72 1.70
N ILE A 187 7.43 13.32 1.32
CA ILE A 187 8.65 13.98 1.75
C ILE A 187 8.72 15.34 1.05
N GLN A 188 8.79 16.40 1.85
CA GLN A 188 9.06 17.73 1.32
C GLN A 188 10.57 17.89 1.20
N GLU A 189 11.08 18.17 -0.01
CA GLU A 189 12.46 18.61 -0.17
C GLU A 189 12.64 19.88 0.68
N GLN A 190 13.47 19.82 1.71
CA GLN A 190 13.81 21.00 2.51
C GLN A 190 15.07 21.65 1.93
N PRO A 191 14.95 22.75 1.16
CA PRO A 191 16.11 23.47 0.69
C PRO A 191 16.84 24.12 1.88
N GLY A 192 18.04 23.64 2.19
CA GLY A 192 18.98 24.35 3.06
C GLY A 192 19.19 23.82 4.48
N GLN A 193 18.65 22.65 4.83
CA GLN A 193 19.04 21.99 6.08
C GLN A 193 20.22 21.06 5.85
N ASN A 194 21.35 21.36 6.50
CA ASN A 194 22.55 20.51 6.52
C ASN A 194 22.36 19.27 7.41
N GLU A 195 21.11 18.93 7.75
CA GLU A 195 20.76 17.77 8.56
C GLU A 195 20.60 16.57 7.62
N LYS A 196 21.44 15.56 7.83
CA LYS A 196 21.38 14.32 7.07
C LYS A 196 20.03 13.66 7.33
N ILE A 197 19.31 13.31 6.27
CA ILE A 197 18.03 12.61 6.35
C ILE A 197 18.25 11.22 6.96
N ARG A 198 17.36 10.81 7.85
CA ARG A 198 17.50 9.60 8.68
C ARG A 198 16.32 8.67 8.53
N VAL A 199 16.56 7.40 8.82
CA VAL A 199 15.49 6.44 9.14
C VAL A 199 15.04 6.65 10.57
N PHE A 200 13.82 6.20 10.89
CA PHE A 200 13.35 6.15 12.28
C PHE A 200 13.01 4.72 12.67
N ILE A 201 13.20 4.41 13.95
CA ILE A 201 12.89 3.11 14.53
C ILE A 201 11.99 3.28 15.75
N GLU A 202 11.11 2.31 15.96
CA GLU A 202 10.30 2.21 17.15
C GLU A 202 11.15 2.33 18.41
N SER A 203 10.73 3.23 19.31
CA SER A 203 11.36 3.38 20.62
C SER A 203 11.02 2.18 21.48
N PRO A 204 11.96 1.73 22.33
CA PRO A 204 11.63 0.79 23.41
C PRO A 204 10.47 1.34 24.24
N SER A 205 9.46 0.51 24.51
CA SER A 205 8.43 0.87 25.48
C SER A 205 9.10 1.04 26.86
N PRO A 206 8.77 2.11 27.61
CA PRO A 206 9.34 2.37 28.93
C PRO A 206 8.96 1.32 29.98
#